data_AF-A0A931CQK7-F1
#
_entry.id   AF-A0A931CQK7-F1
#
_cell.length_a   1.000
_cell.length_b   1.000
_cell.length_c   1.000
_cell.angle_alpha   90.00
_cell.angle_beta   90.00
_cell.angle_gamma   90.00
#
_symmetry.space_group_name_H-M   'P 1'
#
loop_
_entity.id
_entity.type
_entity.pdbx_description
1 polymer ?
#
loop_
_entity_poly.entity_id
_entity_poly.type
_entity_poly.pdbx_seq_one_letter_code
_entity_poly.pdbx_strand_id
1 'polypeptide(L)' 'NVRAEPTTDSRVLFTVERGVPFKVIKRQGDWIHIEHADGEKGWIYHTLVW' A
#
# COMPACT_ATOMS: atom_id res chain seq x y z
N ASN A 1 -3.49 -1.99 -5.86
CA ASN A 1 -2.71 -3.19 -5.47
C ASN A 1 -1.75 -2.83 -4.37
N VAL A 2 -1.75 -3.62 -3.30
CA VAL A 2 -0.77 -3.53 -2.21
C VAL A 2 0.33 -4.55 -2.47
N ARG A 3 1.57 -4.12 -2.33
CA ARG A 3 2.77 -4.83 -2.75
C ARG A 3 3.71 -5.12 -1.57
N ALA A 4 4.51 -6.16 -1.70
CA ALA A 4 5.46 -6.56 -0.67
C ALA A 4 6.61 -5.54 -0.49
N GLU A 5 7.03 -4.92 -1.60
CA GLU A 5 8.14 -3.96 -1.63
C GLU A 5 7.74 -2.70 -2.42
N PRO A 6 8.45 -1.56 -2.22
CA PRO A 6 8.20 -0.31 -2.94
C PRO A 6 8.76 -0.37 -4.37
N THR A 7 8.32 -1.34 -5.16
CA THR A 7 8.65 -1.50 -6.58
C THR A 7 7.50 -2.15 -7.35
N THR A 8 7.39 -1.83 -8.64
CA THR A 8 6.37 -2.39 -9.54
C THR A 8 6.59 -3.86 -9.86
N ASP A 9 7.79 -4.38 -9.62
CA ASP A 9 8.16 -5.77 -9.90
C ASP A 9 7.91 -6.70 -8.71
N SER A 10 7.63 -6.15 -7.52
CA SER A 10 7.39 -6.96 -6.35
C SER A 10 6.05 -7.70 -6.48
N ARG A 11 5.96 -8.87 -5.84
CA ARG A 11 4.69 -9.59 -5.71
C ARG A 11 3.60 -8.70 -5.10
N VAL A 12 2.40 -8.82 -5.65
CA VAL A 12 1.17 -8.25 -5.07
C VAL A 12 0.75 -9.11 -3.89
N LEU A 13 0.58 -8.49 -2.73
CA LEU A 13 0.10 -9.16 -1.52
C LEU A 13 -1.42 -9.32 -1.57
N PHE A 14 -2.11 -8.20 -1.81
CA PHE A 14 -3.57 -8.16 -1.90
C PHE A 14 -4.03 -6.95 -2.71
N THR A 15 -5.30 -6.95 -3.09
CA THR A 15 -5.97 -5.84 -3.76
C THR A 15 -7.00 -5.22 -2.83
N VAL A 16 -7.19 -3.92 -2.95
CA VAL A 16 -8.07 -3.16 -2.06
C VAL A 16 -9.01 -2.34 -2.91
N GLU A 17 -10.26 -2.23 -2.45
CA GLU A 17 -11.25 -1.38 -3.10
C GLU A 17 -11.00 0.10 -2.78
N ARG A 18 -11.53 0.98 -3.63
CA ARG A 18 -11.44 2.42 -3.41
C ARG A 18 -12.29 2.79 -2.19
N GLY A 19 -11.75 3.68 -1.35
CA GLY A 19 -12.44 4.17 -0.16
C GLY A 19 -12.15 3.37 1.11
N VAL A 20 -11.40 2.27 1.02
CA VAL A 20 -10.88 1.57 2.20
C VAL A 20 -9.81 2.45 2.87
N PRO A 21 -9.98 2.82 4.14
CA PRO A 21 -8.99 3.61 4.86
C PRO A 21 -7.80 2.74 5.30
N PHE A 22 -6.61 3.31 5.25
CA PHE A 22 -5.39 2.67 5.76
C PHE A 22 -4.63 3.63 6.67
N LYS A 23 -3.92 3.07 7.64
CA LYS A 23 -2.95 3.81 8.44
C LYS A 23 -1.65 3.95 7.66
N VAL A 24 -1.17 5.17 7.48
CA VAL A 24 0.15 5.42 6.87
C VAL A 24 1.24 5.16 7.91
N ILE A 25 2.14 4.23 7.62
CA ILE A 25 3.31 3.93 8.46
C ILE A 25 4.50 4.82 8.06
N LYS A 26 4.82 4.86 6.75
CA LYS A 26 5.93 5.66 6.22
C LYS A 26 5.76 5.93 4.73
N ARG A 27 6.50 6.90 4.21
CA ARG A 27 6.60 7.20 2.77
C ARG A 27 8.04 6.98 2.31
N GLN A 28 8.22 6.44 1.11
CA GLN A 28 9.53 6.22 0.49
C GLN A 28 9.42 6.52 -1.01
N GLY A 29 9.85 7.71 -1.41
CA GLY A 29 9.62 8.22 -2.77
C GLY A 29 8.13 8.22 -3.09
N ASP A 30 7.79 7.57 -4.20
CA ASP A 30 6.42 7.44 -4.70
C ASP A 30 5.59 6.34 -4.01
N TRP A 31 6.17 5.64 -3.03
CA TRP A 31 5.52 4.54 -2.33
C TRP A 31 5.13 4.91 -0.92
N ILE A 32 3.99 4.39 -0.49
CA ILE A 32 3.43 4.61 0.84
C ILE A 32 3.28 3.24 1.50
N HIS A 33 3.98 3.05 2.62
CA HIS A 33 3.82 1.87 3.45
C HIS A 33 2.60 2.07 4.34
N ILE A 34 1.66 1.13 4.25
CA ILE A 34 0.34 1.21 4.87
C ILE A 34 0.05 -0.02 5.73
N GLU A 35 -0.84 0.14 6.69
CA GLU A 35 -1.41 -0.92 7.54
C GLU A 35 -2.93 -0.86 7.44
N HIS A 36 -3.53 -2.02 7.14
CA HIS A 36 -4.97 -2.22 7.13
C HIS A 36 -5.49 -2.53 8.54
N ALA A 37 -6.80 -2.45 8.72
CA ALA A 37 -7.44 -2.60 10.03
C ALA A 37 -7.29 -4.02 10.63
N ASP A 38 -7.11 -5.03 9.78
CA ASP A 38 -6.82 -6.43 10.17
C ASP A 38 -5.33 -6.68 10.49
N GLY A 39 -4.48 -5.65 10.36
CA GLY A 39 -3.04 -5.72 10.62
C GLY A 39 -2.19 -6.07 9.40
N GLU A 40 -2.78 -6.29 8.23
CA GLU A 40 -2.02 -6.51 6.99
C GLU A 40 -1.23 -5.26 6.59
N LYS A 41 0.01 -5.47 6.13
CA LYS A 41 0.94 -4.40 5.77
C LYS A 41 1.47 -4.56 4.36
N GLY A 42 1.74 -3.42 3.73
CA GLY A 42 2.44 -3.41 2.46
C GLY A 42 2.55 -2.02 1.86
N TRP A 43 2.94 -1.99 0.59
CA TRP A 43 3.24 -0.77 -0.14
C TRP A 43 2.19 -0.49 -1.20
N ILE A 44 1.68 0.73 -1.20
CA ILE A 44 0.80 1.24 -2.25
C ILE A 44 1.48 2.42 -2.94
N TYR A 45 1.32 2.49 -4.27
CA TYR A 45 1.86 3.61 -5.05
C TYR A 45 1.00 4.86 -4.84
N HIS A 46 1.63 6.03 -4.72
CA HIS A 46 0.97 7.26 -4.30
C HIS A 46 -0.18 7.71 -5.22
N THR A 47 -0.15 7.38 -6.51
CA THR A 47 -1.24 7.75 -7.45
C THR A 47 -2.55 7.00 -7.21
N LEU A 48 -2.51 5.95 -6.38
CA LEU A 48 -3.68 5.15 -6.02
C LEU A 48 -4.40 5.65 -4.76
N VAL A 49 -3.82 6.64 -4.07
CA VAL A 49 -4.45 7.35 -2.96
C VAL A 49 -4.81 8.77 -3.40
N TRP A 50 -5.96 9.27 -2.91
CA TRP A 50 -6.51 10.59 -3.23
C TRP A 50 -6.42 11.52 -2.03
#